data_AF-A0A2N8PPR1-F1
#
_entry.id   AF-A0A2N8PPR1-F1
#
_cell.length_a   1.000
_cell.length_b   1.000
_cell.length_c   1.000
_cell.angle_alpha   90.00
_cell.angle_beta   90.00
_cell.angle_gamma   90.00
#
_symmetry.space_group_name_H-M   'P 1'
#
loop_
_entity.id
_entity.type
_entity.pdbx_description
1 polymer ?
#
loop_
_entity_poly.entity_id
_entity_poly.type
_entity_poly.pdbx_seq_one_letter_code
_entity_poly.pdbx_strand_id
1 'polypeptide(L)' 'MCPRVQLALQDGTEREYLLDGPSTCPRPRGPHARYEPRVHLAYLLAQQGHDAHWLARFADLPLPAAERITEAAASATRG' A
#
# COMPACT_ATOMS: atom_id res chain seq x y z
N MET A 1 -7.41 12.62 -5.36
CA MET A 1 -8.03 11.39 -4.80
C MET A 1 -6.96 10.68 -3.98
N CYS A 2 -7.30 10.13 -2.82
CA CYS A 2 -6.32 9.38 -2.03
C CYS A 2 -6.10 7.99 -2.64
N PRO A 3 -4.85 7.62 -3.03
CA PRO A 3 -4.56 6.31 -3.57
C PRO A 3 -4.77 5.26 -2.48
N ARG A 4 -5.39 4.16 -2.89
CA ARG A 4 -5.83 3.07 -2.01
C ARG A 4 -5.78 1.75 -2.74
N VAL A 5 -5.65 0.66 -1.98
CA VAL A 5 -5.55 -0.68 -2.53
C VAL A 5 -6.24 -1.69 -1.60
N GLN A 6 -6.89 -2.69 -2.18
CA GLN A 6 -7.43 -3.84 -1.44
C GLN A 6 -6.30 -4.80 -1.13
N LEU A 7 -6.07 -5.10 0.15
CA LEU A 7 -5.04 -6.03 0.60
C LEU A 7 -5.59 -6.95 1.69
N ALA A 8 -5.13 -8.19 1.66
CA ALA A 8 -5.11 -9.06 2.83
C ALA A 8 -3.71 -9.02 3.47
N LEU A 9 -3.65 -8.63 4.74
CA LEU A 9 -2.40 -8.66 5.52
C LEU A 9 -2.29 -10.01 6.26
N GLN A 10 -1.53 -10.07 7.35
CA GLN A 10 -1.26 -11.32 8.08
C GLN A 10 -2.52 -12.02 8.61
N ASP A 11 -3.61 -11.28 8.85
CA ASP A 11 -4.89 -11.85 9.29
C ASP A 11 -5.76 -12.39 8.14
N GLY A 12 -5.25 -12.35 6.91
CA GLY A 12 -5.90 -12.86 5.71
C GLY A 12 -7.17 -12.12 5.29
N THR A 13 -7.58 -11.07 6.01
CA THR A 13 -8.85 -10.39 5.74
C THR A 13 -8.62 -9.22 4.78
N GLU A 14 -9.29 -9.28 3.63
CA GLU A 14 -9.30 -8.21 2.62
C GLU A 14 -9.88 -6.92 3.16
N ARG A 15 -9.11 -5.83 3.07
CA ARG A 15 -9.51 -4.48 3.48
C ARG A 15 -8.89 -3.43 2.58
N GLU A 16 -9.51 -2.26 2.57
CA GLU A 16 -8.99 -1.11 1.84
C GLU A 16 -7.91 -0.43 2.66
N TYR A 17 -6.72 -0.26 2.10
CA TYR A 17 -5.61 0.44 2.74
C TYR A 17 -5.23 1.69 1.96
N LEU A 18 -4.94 2.77 2.68
CA LEU A 18 -4.40 4.01 2.14
C LEU A 18 -2.92 3.81 1.79
N LEU A 19 -2.55 4.30 0.61
CA LEU A 19 -1.18 4.27 0.11
C LEU A 19 -0.39 5.54 0.48
N ASP A 20 -1.08 6.66 0.67
CA ASP A 20 -0.48 7.93 1.13
C ASP A 20 -0.62 8.14 2.65
N GLY A 21 0.28 8.96 3.18
CA GLY A 21 0.28 9.37 4.58
C GLY A 21 -0.91 10.27 4.96
N PRO A 22 -1.26 10.34 6.25
CA PRO A 22 -2.39 11.14 6.75
C PRO A 22 -2.21 12.65 6.56
N SER A 23 -0.98 13.12 6.35
CA SER A 23 -0.65 14.52 6.03
C SER A 23 -0.95 14.89 4.57
N THR A 24 -0.74 13.95 3.65
CA THR A 24 -0.98 14.13 2.20
C THR A 24 -2.45 13.91 1.87
N CYS A 25 -3.08 13.00 2.62
CA CYS A 25 -4.48 12.65 2.49
C CYS A 25 -5.21 12.95 3.79
N PRO A 26 -5.72 14.19 3.98
CA PRO A 26 -6.58 14.49 5.11
C PRO A 26 -7.78 13.55 5.03
N ARG A 27 -7.88 12.65 6.02
CA ARG A 27 -8.78 11.48 6.10
C ARG A 27 -9.94 11.54 5.11
N PRO A 28 -10.10 10.52 4.22
CA PRO A 28 -11.31 10.43 3.43
C PRO A 28 -12.51 10.47 4.38
N ARG A 29 -13.52 11.27 4.04
CA ARG A 29 -14.78 11.40 4.79
C ARG A 29 -15.63 10.12 4.66
N GLY A 30 -15.06 8.95 4.94
CA GLY A 30 -15.70 7.65 4.80
C GLY A 30 -15.00 6.56 5.63
N PRO A 31 -15.76 5.64 6.27
CA PRO A 31 -15.24 4.70 7.27
C PRO A 31 -14.49 3.47 6.71
N HIS A 32 -14.05 3.47 5.45
CA HIS A 32 -13.66 2.22 4.77
C HIS A 32 -12.15 1.99 4.60
N ALA A 33 -11.35 3.03 4.38
CA ALA A 33 -9.91 2.89 4.14
C ALA A 33 -9.10 3.01 5.43
N ARG A 34 -8.24 2.02 5.71
CA ARG A 34 -7.34 1.99 6.87
C ARG A 34 -5.97 2.54 6.50
N TYR A 35 -5.34 3.25 7.44
CA TYR A 35 -3.93 3.58 7.32
C TYR A 35 -3.10 2.54 8.07
N GLU A 36 -2.15 1.92 7.39
CA GLU A 36 -1.18 0.98 7.96
C GLU A 36 0.23 1.47 7.57
N PRO A 37 1.09 1.85 8.55
CA PRO A 37 2.42 2.39 8.26
C PRO A 37 3.29 1.48 7.38
N ARG A 38 3.19 0.16 7.53
CA ARG A 38 3.96 -0.80 6.71
C ARG A 38 3.52 -0.79 5.24
N VAL A 39 2.22 -0.65 4.98
CA VAL A 39 1.68 -0.52 3.62
C VAL A 39 2.15 0.79 2.99
N HIS A 40 2.08 1.89 3.73
CA HIS A 40 2.57 3.20 3.25
C HIS A 40 4.07 3.17 2.94
N LEU A 41 4.89 2.62 3.84
CA LEU A 41 6.33 2.48 3.63
C LEU A 41 6.65 1.62 2.39
N ALA A 42 5.98 0.47 2.25
CA ALA A 42 6.17 -0.41 1.10
C ALA A 42 5.81 0.28 -0.22
N TYR A 43 4.77 1.12 -0.23
CA TYR A 43 4.38 1.90 -1.40
C TYR A 43 5.44 2.94 -1.81
N LEU A 44 5.98 3.68 -0.84
CA LEU A 44 7.06 4.65 -1.10
C LEU A 44 8.32 3.96 -1.66
N LEU A 45 8.65 2.77 -1.16
CA LEU A 45 9.79 1.99 -1.63
C LEU A 45 9.53 1.37 -3.01
N ALA A 46 8.30 0.91 -3.28
CA ALA A 46 7.92 0.44 -4.61
C ALA A 46 8.05 1.56 -5.67
N GLN A 47 7.66 2.80 -5.32
CA GLN A 47 7.87 3.96 -6.20
C GLN A 47 9.36 4.25 -6.49
N GLN A 48 10.26 3.82 -5.60
CA GLN A 48 11.71 3.93 -5.78
C GLN A 48 12.32 2.76 -6.57
N GLY A 49 11.50 1.79 -7.00
CA GLY A 49 11.92 0.67 -7.84
C GLY A 49 12.23 -0.63 -7.08
N HIS A 50 11.88 -0.73 -5.80
CA HIS A 50 12.02 -1.98 -5.05
C HIS A 50 10.96 -3.00 -5.45
N ASP A 51 11.35 -4.27 -5.64
CA ASP A 51 10.46 -5.34 -6.06
C ASP A 51 9.61 -5.95 -4.91
N ALA A 52 8.52 -6.61 -5.28
CA ALA A 52 7.56 -7.18 -4.33
C ALA A 52 8.17 -8.23 -3.37
N HIS A 53 9.14 -9.04 -3.79
CA HIS A 53 9.78 -10.03 -2.92
C HIS A 53 10.68 -9.38 -1.89
N TRP A 54 11.42 -8.34 -2.28
CA TRP A 54 12.19 -7.54 -1.35
C TRP A 54 11.27 -6.84 -0.35
N LEU A 55 10.19 -6.21 -0.83
CA LEU A 55 9.22 -5.49 0.00
C LEU A 55 8.49 -6.41 1.00
N ALA A 56 8.08 -7.60 0.57
CA ALA A 56 7.43 -8.59 1.43
C ALA A 56 8.30 -8.93 2.65
N ARG A 57 9.61 -9.12 2.43
CA ARG A 57 10.56 -9.41 3.52
C ARG A 57 10.87 -8.18 4.36
N PHE A 58 11.13 -7.04 3.72
CA PHE A 58 11.55 -5.83 4.41
C PHE A 58 10.44 -5.22 5.27
N ALA A 59 9.21 -5.16 4.74
CA ALA A 59 8.07 -4.56 5.41
C ALA A 59 7.22 -5.59 6.18
N ASP A 60 7.63 -6.85 6.25
CA ASP A 60 6.88 -7.95 6.88
C ASP A 60 5.43 -8.04 6.37
N LEU A 61 5.30 -8.07 5.04
CA LEU A 61 4.02 -8.15 4.33
C LEU A 61 3.87 -9.50 3.64
N PRO A 62 2.65 -10.06 3.54
CA PRO A 62 2.39 -11.19 2.65
C PRO A 62 2.77 -10.83 1.21
N LEU A 63 3.39 -11.76 0.50
CA LEU A 63 3.82 -11.55 -0.89
C LEU A 63 2.69 -11.01 -1.80
N PRO A 64 1.45 -11.57 -1.77
CA PRO A 64 0.36 -11.03 -2.58
C PRO A 64 0.01 -9.56 -2.27
N ALA A 65 0.20 -9.13 -1.02
CA ALA A 65 -0.01 -7.72 -0.65
C ALA A 65 1.10 -6.83 -1.24
N ALA A 66 2.35 -7.28 -1.17
CA ALA A 66 3.49 -6.56 -1.74
C ALA A 66 3.41 -6.45 -3.29
N GLU A 67 2.93 -7.49 -3.97
CA GLU A 67 2.67 -7.49 -5.42
C GLU A 67 1.66 -6.39 -5.79
N ARG A 68 0.50 -6.35 -5.14
CA ARG A 68 -0.53 -5.33 -5.39
C ARG A 68 -0.05 -3.90 -5.09
N ILE A 69 0.75 -3.73 -4.03
CA ILE A 69 1.36 -2.42 -3.72
C ILE A 69 2.32 -1.99 -4.84
N THR A 70 3.11 -2.94 -5.37
CA THR A 70 4.06 -2.68 -6.46
C THR A 70 3.32 -2.31 -7.76
N GLU A 71 2.23 -3.01 -8.08
CA GLU A 71 1.37 -2.69 -9.22
C GLU A 71 0.72 -1.31 -9.09
N ALA A 72 0.25 -0.96 -7.88
CA ALA A 72 -0.31 0.36 -7.60
C ALA A 72 0.74 1.46 -7.79
N ALA A 73 1.98 1.26 -7.31
CA ALA A 73 3.08 2.20 -7.51
C ALA A 73 3.43 2.37 -8.99
N ALA A 74 3.54 1.28 -9.75
CA ALA A 74 3.82 1.30 -11.18
C ALA A 74 2.70 1.99 -12.00
N SER A 75 1.47 1.99 -11.49
CA SER A 75 0.34 2.70 -12.11
C SER A 75 0.37 4.20 -11.82
N ALA A 76 0.86 4.59 -10.63
CA ALA A 76 0.99 6.00 -10.25
C ALA A 76 2.10 6.73 -11.00
N THR A 77 3.22 6.06 -11.33
CA THR A 77 4.33 6.66 -12.08
C THR A 77 4.00 6.94 -13.55
N ARG A 78 2.95 6.30 -14.09
CA ARG A 78 2.53 6.43 -15.50
C ARG A 78 1.44 7.50 -15.72
N GLY A 79 1.03 8.20 -14.67
CA GLY A 79 -0.01 9.24 -14.69
C GLY A 79 0.54 10.66 -14.65
#